data_AF-A0A1H0WBV5-F1
#
_entry.id   AF-A0A1H0WBV5-F1
#
_cell.length_a   1.000
_cell.length_b   1.000
_cell.length_c   1.000
_cell.angle_alpha   90.00
_cell.angle_beta   90.00
_cell.angle_gamma   90.00
#
_symmetry.space_group_name_H-M   'P 1'
#
loop_
_entity.id
_entity.type
_entity.pdbx_description
1 polymer ?
#
loop_
_entity_poly.entity_id
_entity_poly.type
_entity_poly.pdbx_seq_one_letter_code
_entity_poly.pdbx_strand_id
1 'polypeptide(L)'
;MAIEIERKYLVKDKRWRKYASNGSTLRQAYLLAAAQRSVRVRTIDDLRATLTVKVRLGPLRREEFQYEIPYADALQIFRHCIGVVVEKTRHELVDAGQRWEIDVYHGIHQGLTVAEIELQSESDLFPRPVWLGIEITGEHRYSNQVLAMARLAPGQSGRETIS
;
A
#
# COMPACT_ATOMS: atom_id res chain seq x y z
N MET A 1 9.48 23.02 -5.49
CA MET A 1 8.64 21.81 -5.55
C MET A 1 7.74 21.84 -4.33
N ALA A 2 6.42 21.82 -4.51
CA ALA A 2 5.49 21.72 -3.39
C ALA A 2 5.71 20.38 -2.69
N ILE A 3 5.69 20.38 -1.35
CA ILE A 3 5.71 19.16 -0.57
C ILE A 3 4.28 18.62 -0.62
N GLU A 4 4.05 17.55 -1.36
CA GLU A 4 2.76 16.84 -1.29
C GLU A 4 2.61 16.23 0.11
N ILE A 5 1.49 16.48 0.76
CA ILE A 5 1.23 16.04 2.13
C ILE A 5 0.21 14.92 2.09
N GLU A 6 0.62 13.75 2.55
CA GLU A 6 -0.22 12.56 2.62
C GLU A 6 -0.69 12.35 4.07
N ARG A 7 -2.01 12.27 4.27
CA ARG A 7 -2.60 11.88 5.57
C ARG A 7 -3.27 10.51 5.47
N LYS A 8 -3.13 9.69 6.52
CA LYS A 8 -3.66 8.32 6.56
C LYS A 8 -4.64 8.13 7.70
N TYR A 9 -5.67 7.33 7.46
CA TYR A 9 -6.71 7.06 8.43
C TYR A 9 -7.09 5.58 8.41
N LEU A 10 -7.47 5.05 9.58
CA LEU A 10 -8.26 3.83 9.62
C LEU A 10 -9.67 4.10 9.12
N VAL A 11 -10.27 3.13 8.44
CA VAL A 11 -11.66 3.21 7.98
C VAL A 11 -12.55 2.45 8.96
N LYS A 12 -13.60 3.11 9.46
CA LYS A 12 -14.44 2.52 10.52
C LYS A 12 -15.62 1.70 10.01
N ASP A 13 -16.06 1.93 8.77
CA ASP A 13 -17.17 1.19 8.17
C ASP A 13 -17.15 1.24 6.63
N LYS A 14 -18.08 0.51 6.00
CA LYS A 14 -18.11 0.29 4.55
C LYS A 14 -18.91 1.34 3.76
N ARG A 15 -19.38 2.45 4.37
CA ARG A 15 -20.22 3.45 3.68
C ARG A 15 -19.53 4.20 2.54
N TRP A 16 -18.20 4.14 2.45
CA TRP A 16 -17.43 4.67 1.33
C TRP A 16 -17.66 3.91 0.01
N ARG A 17 -18.00 2.61 0.08
CA ARG A 17 -18.05 1.74 -1.11
C ARG A 17 -19.02 2.19 -2.19
N LYS A 18 -20.14 2.83 -1.80
CA LYS A 18 -21.14 3.36 -2.75
C LYS A 18 -20.64 4.49 -3.64
N TYR A 19 -19.51 5.10 -3.31
CA TYR A 19 -18.95 6.24 -4.05
C TYR A 19 -17.60 5.91 -4.70
N ALA A 20 -17.12 4.68 -4.52
CA ALA A 20 -15.79 4.31 -4.91
C ALA A 20 -15.76 3.58 -6.26
N SER A 21 -14.62 3.68 -6.94
CA SER A 21 -14.34 2.91 -8.15
C SER A 21 -14.40 1.41 -7.87
N ASN A 22 -14.43 0.61 -8.95
CA ASN A 22 -14.36 -0.85 -8.85
C ASN A 22 -13.07 -1.34 -8.15
N GLY A 23 -12.06 -0.45 -8.08
CA GLY A 23 -10.79 -0.69 -7.44
C GLY A 23 -9.83 -1.48 -8.31
N SER A 24 -8.55 -1.36 -7.98
CA SER A 24 -7.48 -2.14 -8.60
C SER A 24 -6.85 -3.09 -7.59
N THR A 25 -6.62 -4.32 -8.02
CA THR A 25 -5.95 -5.33 -7.21
C THR A 25 -4.45 -5.10 -7.27
N LEU A 26 -3.85 -4.90 -6.11
CA LEU A 26 -2.43 -4.64 -5.95
C LEU A 26 -1.81 -5.76 -5.14
N ARG A 27 -0.79 -6.39 -5.69
CA ARG A 27 0.11 -7.28 -4.94
C ARG A 27 1.49 -6.68 -4.97
N GLN A 28 2.16 -6.64 -3.83
CA GLN A 28 3.48 -6.04 -3.75
C GLN A 28 4.39 -6.83 -2.82
N ALA A 29 5.63 -6.97 -3.24
CA ALA A 29 6.66 -7.74 -2.57
C ALA A 29 7.95 -6.93 -2.51
N TYR A 30 8.74 -7.13 -1.46
CA TYR A 30 10.03 -6.47 -1.30
C TYR A 30 11.15 -7.47 -1.54
N LEU A 31 12.15 -7.08 -2.33
CA LEU A 31 13.44 -7.79 -2.44
C LEU A 31 14.46 -7.23 -1.46
N LEU A 32 14.31 -5.97 -1.10
CA LEU A 32 15.13 -5.29 -0.11
C LEU A 32 14.25 -4.30 0.67
N ALA A 33 14.37 -4.32 1.99
CA ALA A 33 13.67 -3.43 2.89
C ALA A 33 14.59 -3.03 4.04
N ALA A 34 15.31 -1.92 3.88
CA ALA A 34 16.11 -1.30 4.91
C ALA A 34 15.61 0.12 5.19
N ALA A 35 16.07 0.72 6.30
CA ALA A 35 15.66 2.06 6.71
C ALA A 35 15.91 3.15 5.65
N GLN A 36 16.96 3.00 4.85
CA GLN A 36 17.38 3.99 3.85
C GLN A 36 17.23 3.53 2.40
N ARG A 37 16.86 2.27 2.15
CA ARG A 37 16.74 1.75 0.78
C ARG A 37 15.75 0.61 0.69
N SER A 38 15.00 0.57 -0.41
CA SER A 38 14.09 -0.53 -0.68
C SER A 38 13.99 -0.84 -2.16
N VAL A 39 13.85 -2.12 -2.49
CA VAL A 39 13.47 -2.58 -3.82
C VAL A 39 12.14 -3.31 -3.69
N ARG A 40 11.12 -2.80 -4.38
CA ARG A 40 9.76 -3.32 -4.33
C ARG A 40 9.30 -3.68 -5.73
N VAL A 41 8.70 -4.85 -5.88
CA VAL A 41 7.94 -5.21 -7.07
C VAL A 41 6.46 -5.15 -6.76
N ARG A 42 5.66 -4.63 -7.68
CA ARG A 42 4.21 -4.54 -7.57
C ARG A 42 3.57 -5.04 -8.85
N THR A 43 2.51 -5.83 -8.73
CA THR A 43 1.59 -6.11 -9.81
C THR A 43 0.29 -5.34 -9.61
N ILE A 44 -0.36 -5.00 -10.73
CA ILE A 44 -1.63 -4.26 -10.76
C ILE A 44 -2.58 -5.00 -11.69
N ASP A 45 -3.76 -5.33 -11.17
CA ASP A 45 -4.86 -6.00 -11.87
C ASP A 45 -4.46 -7.29 -12.58
N ASP A 46 -3.39 -7.93 -12.12
CA ASP A 46 -2.79 -9.12 -12.75
C ASP A 46 -2.43 -8.97 -14.23
N LEU A 47 -2.19 -7.72 -14.66
CA LEU A 47 -1.92 -7.38 -16.06
C LEU A 47 -0.58 -6.68 -16.24
N ARG A 48 -0.23 -5.78 -15.32
CA ARG A 48 1.00 -4.97 -15.40
C ARG A 48 1.80 -5.07 -14.12
N ALA A 49 3.08 -4.76 -14.21
CA ALA A 49 3.96 -4.76 -13.06
C ALA A 49 4.99 -3.63 -13.09
N THR A 50 5.41 -3.21 -11.91
CA THR A 50 6.46 -2.21 -11.73
C THR A 50 7.50 -2.68 -10.74
N LEU A 51 8.75 -2.31 -11.00
CA LEU A 51 9.87 -2.40 -10.07
C LEU A 51 10.23 -0.98 -9.60
N THR A 52 10.20 -0.77 -8.29
CA THR A 52 10.52 0.50 -7.65
C THR A 52 11.78 0.36 -6.81
N VAL A 53 12.78 1.19 -7.06
CA VAL A 53 13.96 1.37 -6.21
C VAL A 53 13.84 2.70 -5.49
N LYS A 54 13.86 2.68 -4.16
CA LYS A 54 13.88 3.89 -3.33
C LYS A 54 15.20 3.98 -2.59
N VAL A 55 15.83 5.15 -2.63
CA VAL A 55 17.08 5.45 -1.92
C VAL A 55 16.92 6.76 -1.15
N ARG A 56 17.23 6.73 0.14
CA ARG A 56 17.24 7.92 1.00
C ARG A 56 18.67 8.46 1.05
N LEU A 57 18.86 9.68 0.58
CA LEU A 57 20.16 10.38 0.56
C LEU A 57 20.34 11.33 1.75
N GLY A 58 19.32 11.47 2.60
CA GLY A 58 19.34 12.30 3.81
C GLY A 58 17.98 12.32 4.53
N PRO A 59 17.79 13.15 5.57
CA PRO A 59 16.53 13.20 6.31
C PRO A 59 15.34 13.63 5.44
N LEU A 60 15.57 14.58 4.52
CA LEU A 60 14.52 15.19 3.69
C LEU A 60 14.62 14.84 2.19
N ARG A 61 15.62 14.05 1.77
CA ARG A 61 15.83 13.69 0.37
C ARG A 61 15.68 12.19 0.14
N ARG A 62 14.74 11.84 -0.73
CA ARG A 62 14.51 10.49 -1.22
C ARG A 62 14.48 10.52 -2.74
N GLU A 63 15.22 9.63 -3.36
CA GLU A 63 15.12 9.33 -4.79
C GLU A 63 14.28 8.07 -4.97
N GLU A 64 13.47 8.07 -6.02
CA GLU A 64 12.59 6.99 -6.38
C GLU A 64 12.66 6.75 -7.88
N PHE A 65 13.04 5.54 -8.25
CA PHE A 65 13.13 5.08 -9.62
C PHE A 65 12.06 4.02 -9.82
N GLN A 66 11.19 4.21 -10.81
CA GLN A 66 10.13 3.27 -11.12
C GLN A 66 10.24 2.83 -12.58
N TYR A 67 10.22 1.52 -12.79
CA TYR A 67 10.32 0.90 -14.11
C TYR A 67 9.12 -0.01 -14.30
N GLU A 68 8.53 0.01 -15.49
CA GLU A 68 7.65 -1.07 -15.90
C GLU A 68 8.48 -2.32 -16.17
N ILE A 69 7.97 -3.47 -15.74
CA ILE A 69 8.59 -4.78 -15.99
C ILE A 69 7.53 -5.75 -16.50
N PRO A 70 7.92 -6.80 -17.25
CA PRO A 70 6.98 -7.84 -17.65
C PRO A 70 6.27 -8.45 -16.42
N TYR A 71 4.96 -8.64 -16.53
CA TYR A 71 4.16 -9.23 -15.44
C TYR A 71 4.66 -10.63 -15.05
N ALA A 72 5.04 -11.44 -16.04
CA ALA A 72 5.60 -12.77 -15.81
C ALA A 72 6.89 -12.72 -14.95
N ASP A 73 7.77 -11.75 -15.20
CA ASP A 73 9.00 -11.58 -14.42
C ASP A 73 8.66 -11.17 -12.98
N ALA A 74 7.68 -10.29 -12.78
CA ALA A 74 7.22 -9.90 -11.45
C ALA A 74 6.75 -11.10 -10.62
N LEU A 75 6.00 -12.03 -11.24
CA LEU A 75 5.57 -13.27 -10.57
C LEU A 75 6.75 -14.17 -10.19
N GLN A 76 7.79 -14.23 -11.03
CA GLN A 76 9.00 -14.97 -10.70
C GLN A 76 9.73 -14.33 -9.52
N ILE A 77 9.85 -13.00 -9.55
CA ILE A 77 10.51 -12.21 -8.50
C ILE A 77 9.80 -12.35 -7.16
N PHE A 78 8.47 -12.44 -7.12
CA PHE A 78 7.70 -12.63 -5.89
C PHE A 78 8.13 -13.85 -5.08
N ARG A 79 8.61 -14.92 -5.74
CA ARG A 79 9.11 -16.13 -5.05
C ARG A 79 10.41 -15.91 -4.26
N HIS A 80 11.09 -14.80 -4.51
CA HIS A 80 12.35 -14.42 -3.86
C HIS A 80 12.17 -13.24 -2.89
N CYS A 81 10.92 -12.90 -2.55
CA CYS A 81 10.67 -11.78 -1.66
C CYS A 81 11.10 -12.08 -0.22
N ILE A 82 11.46 -11.00 0.49
CA ILE A 82 11.65 -11.02 1.93
C ILE A 82 10.32 -10.71 2.62
N GLY A 83 10.02 -11.46 3.67
CA GLY A 83 8.77 -11.32 4.41
C GLY A 83 7.59 -11.94 3.68
N VAL A 84 6.49 -11.20 3.57
CA VAL A 84 5.22 -11.63 2.97
C VAL A 84 4.81 -10.70 1.83
N VAL A 85 4.07 -11.24 0.87
CA VAL A 85 3.42 -10.44 -0.17
C VAL A 85 2.27 -9.66 0.46
N VAL A 86 2.24 -8.35 0.25
CA VAL A 86 1.14 -7.49 0.69
C VAL A 86 0.12 -7.42 -0.44
N GLU A 87 -1.09 -7.86 -0.14
CA GLU A 87 -2.20 -7.93 -1.08
C GLU A 87 -3.31 -6.97 -0.64
N LYS A 88 -3.80 -6.14 -1.56
CA LYS A 88 -4.89 -5.20 -1.29
C LYS A 88 -5.68 -4.87 -2.54
N THR A 89 -6.93 -4.44 -2.37
CA THR A 89 -7.69 -3.75 -3.41
C THR A 89 -7.71 -2.27 -3.07
N ARG A 90 -7.18 -1.43 -3.96
CA ARG A 90 -7.22 0.02 -3.83
C ARG A 90 -8.41 0.56 -4.58
N HIS A 91 -9.33 1.19 -3.86
CA HIS A 91 -10.45 1.91 -4.45
C HIS A 91 -10.15 3.41 -4.45
N GLU A 92 -10.60 4.11 -5.48
CA GLU A 92 -10.50 5.56 -5.55
C GLU A 92 -11.90 6.15 -5.43
N LEU A 93 -12.03 7.25 -4.68
CA LEU A 93 -13.26 8.04 -4.68
C LEU A 93 -12.93 9.52 -4.60
N VAL A 94 -13.86 10.33 -5.09
CA VAL A 94 -13.82 11.79 -4.91
C VAL A 94 -14.96 12.16 -3.96
N ASP A 95 -14.62 12.79 -2.84
CA ASP A 95 -15.59 13.31 -1.87
C ASP A 95 -15.30 14.78 -1.62
N ALA A 96 -16.30 15.64 -1.86
CA ALA A 96 -16.19 17.09 -1.76
C ALA A 96 -14.94 17.70 -2.45
N GLY A 97 -14.59 17.19 -3.64
CA GLY A 97 -13.45 17.66 -4.42
C GLY A 97 -12.10 17.05 -4.02
N GLN A 98 -12.04 16.26 -2.95
CA GLN A 98 -10.82 15.60 -2.49
C GLN A 98 -10.75 14.16 -2.99
N ARG A 99 -9.59 13.76 -3.50
CA ARG A 99 -9.32 12.38 -3.92
C ARG A 99 -8.88 11.56 -2.72
N TRP A 100 -9.56 10.43 -2.53
CA TRP A 100 -9.24 9.44 -1.52
C TRP A 100 -8.84 8.13 -2.18
N GLU A 101 -7.78 7.53 -1.67
CA GLU A 101 -7.41 6.15 -1.95
C GLU A 101 -7.75 5.28 -0.74
N ILE A 102 -8.59 4.27 -0.93
CA ILE A 102 -9.01 3.35 0.12
C ILE A 102 -8.44 1.97 -0.17
N ASP A 103 -7.48 1.56 0.65
CA ASP A 103 -6.82 0.27 0.61
C ASP A 103 -7.53 -0.73 1.52
N VAL A 104 -8.14 -1.74 0.91
CA VAL A 104 -8.68 -2.91 1.61
C VAL A 104 -7.65 -4.04 1.53
N TYR A 105 -7.01 -4.36 2.65
CA TYR A 105 -5.97 -5.39 2.70
C TYR A 105 -6.56 -6.80 2.79
N HIS A 106 -5.84 -7.76 2.20
CA HIS A 106 -6.21 -9.17 2.09
C HIS A 106 -5.12 -10.08 2.68
N GLY A 107 -5.36 -11.39 2.65
CA GLY A 107 -4.41 -12.39 3.13
C GLY A 107 -4.11 -12.22 4.62
N ILE A 108 -2.82 -12.19 4.98
CA ILE A 108 -2.38 -12.01 6.37
C ILE A 108 -2.84 -10.69 7.00
N HIS A 109 -3.13 -9.67 6.18
CA HIS A 109 -3.58 -8.35 6.63
C HIS A 109 -5.10 -8.16 6.50
N GLN A 110 -5.84 -9.25 6.31
CA GLN A 110 -7.30 -9.20 6.20
C GLN A 110 -7.92 -8.52 7.42
N GLY A 111 -8.86 -7.60 7.15
CA GLY A 111 -9.53 -6.79 8.18
C GLY A 111 -8.92 -5.40 8.36
N LEU A 112 -7.72 -5.14 7.83
CA LEU A 112 -7.17 -3.80 7.77
C LEU A 112 -7.76 -3.04 6.57
N THR A 113 -8.26 -1.83 6.83
CA THR A 113 -8.65 -0.88 5.77
C THR A 113 -8.12 0.50 6.11
N VAL A 114 -7.36 1.07 5.18
CA VAL A 114 -6.69 2.37 5.33
C VAL A 114 -7.18 3.30 4.23
N ALA A 115 -7.45 4.55 4.59
CA ALA A 115 -7.74 5.61 3.64
C ALA A 115 -6.59 6.62 3.63
N GLU A 116 -6.16 7.01 2.44
CA GLU A 116 -5.11 8.00 2.18
C GLU A 116 -5.74 9.17 1.41
N ILE A 117 -5.34 10.39 1.78
CA ILE A 117 -5.69 11.63 1.07
C ILE A 117 -4.41 12.42 0.83
N GLU A 118 -4.28 12.93 -0.39
CA GLU A 118 -3.22 13.86 -0.78
C GLU A 118 -3.73 15.30 -0.65
N LEU A 119 -2.91 16.14 -0.01
CA LEU A 119 -3.19 17.55 0.27
C LEU A 119 -2.06 18.43 -0.28
N GLN A 120 -2.40 19.67 -0.60
CA GLN A 120 -1.45 20.68 -1.08
C GLN A 120 -0.70 21.36 0.07
N SER A 121 -1.31 21.44 1.26
CA SER A 121 -0.71 22.00 2.47
C SER A 121 -1.16 21.29 3.76
N GLU A 122 -0.42 21.46 4.87
CA GLU A 122 -0.75 20.83 6.16
C GLU A 122 -2.01 21.45 6.76
N SER A 123 -2.28 22.71 6.40
CA SER A 123 -3.45 23.49 6.80
C SER A 123 -4.69 23.22 5.96
N ASP A 124 -4.60 22.38 4.91
CA ASP A 124 -5.74 22.11 4.06
C ASP A 124 -6.86 21.44 4.86
N LEU A 125 -8.00 22.13 4.87
CA LEU A 125 -9.22 21.60 5.45
C LEU A 125 -9.94 20.76 4.41
N PHE A 126 -10.42 19.60 4.84
CA PHE A 126 -11.29 18.77 4.04
C PHE A 126 -12.47 18.31 4.89
N PRO A 127 -13.67 18.15 4.29
CA PRO A 127 -14.81 17.57 4.99
C PRO A 127 -14.45 16.18 5.49
N ARG A 128 -14.65 15.89 6.78
CA ARG A 128 -14.36 14.57 7.33
C ARG A 128 -15.49 13.60 6.96
N PRO A 129 -15.25 12.62 6.07
CA PRO A 129 -16.31 11.73 5.65
C PRO A 129 -16.81 10.89 6.83
N VAL A 130 -18.09 10.55 6.82
CA VAL A 130 -18.71 9.83 7.93
C VAL A 130 -18.13 8.44 8.15
N TRP A 131 -17.42 7.85 7.19
CA TRP A 131 -16.75 6.53 7.27
C TRP A 131 -15.28 6.62 7.73
N LEU A 132 -14.73 7.83 7.83
CA LEU A 132 -13.35 8.06 8.25
C LEU A 132 -13.22 7.82 9.75
N GLY A 133 -12.15 7.11 10.13
CA GLY A 133 -11.80 6.78 11.51
C GLY A 133 -10.64 7.62 12.04
N ILE A 134 -9.80 6.95 12.84
CA ILE A 134 -8.66 7.55 13.55
C ILE A 134 -7.53 7.84 12.54
N GLU A 135 -6.88 8.99 12.71
CA GLU A 135 -5.69 9.33 11.94
C GLU A 135 -4.49 8.50 12.40
N ILE A 136 -3.76 7.95 11.44
CA ILE A 136 -2.58 7.10 11.64
C ILE A 136 -1.38 7.63 10.81
N THR A 137 -1.42 8.91 10.43
CA THR A 137 -0.32 9.59 9.74
C THR A 137 0.97 9.48 10.56
N GLY A 138 2.07 9.09 9.93
CA GLY A 138 3.36 8.89 10.61
C GLY A 138 3.49 7.58 11.41
N GLU A 139 2.42 6.79 11.57
CA GLU A 139 2.51 5.51 12.25
C GLU A 139 3.17 4.43 11.37
N HIS A 140 4.47 4.20 11.59
CA HIS A 140 5.27 3.26 10.80
C HIS A 140 4.69 1.84 10.70
N ARG A 141 3.94 1.38 11.70
CA ARG A 141 3.31 0.04 11.72
C ARG A 141 2.34 -0.21 10.55
N TYR A 142 1.75 0.84 9.98
CA TYR A 142 0.84 0.75 8.83
C TYR A 142 1.54 0.98 7.49
N SER A 143 2.86 1.18 7.47
CA SER A 143 3.59 1.34 6.22
C SER A 143 3.62 0.02 5.44
N ASN A 144 3.53 0.09 4.10
CA ASN A 144 3.62 -1.10 3.24
C ASN A 144 4.90 -1.94 3.51
N GLN A 145 6.01 -1.28 3.85
CA GLN A 145 7.25 -1.96 4.19
C GLN A 145 7.13 -2.79 5.48
N VAL A 146 6.55 -2.21 6.55
CA VAL A 146 6.36 -2.94 7.81
C VAL A 146 5.32 -4.04 7.66
N LEU A 147 4.23 -3.80 6.95
CA LEU A 147 3.23 -4.83 6.64
C LEU A 147 3.87 -6.00 5.87
N ALA A 148 4.78 -5.72 4.93
CA ALA A 148 5.51 -6.78 4.22
C ALA A 148 6.49 -7.56 5.12
N MET A 149 6.97 -6.98 6.22
CA MET A 149 7.86 -7.67 7.17
C MET A 149 7.09 -8.37 8.30
N ALA A 150 5.75 -8.36 8.26
CA ALA A 150 4.96 -9.08 9.24
C ALA A 150 5.31 -10.57 9.22
N ARG A 151 5.53 -11.16 10.39
CA ARG A 151 5.78 -12.59 10.52
C ARG A 151 4.45 -13.32 10.47
N LEU A 152 4.37 -14.35 9.62
CA LEU A 152 3.35 -15.38 9.78
C LEU A 152 3.56 -16.05 11.15
N ALA A 153 2.52 -16.11 11.97
CA ALA A 153 2.54 -16.98 13.14
C ALA A 153 2.78 -18.43 12.66
N PRO A 154 3.59 -19.24 13.36
CA PRO A 154 3.77 -20.65 13.00
C PRO A 154 2.41 -21.35 12.99
N GLY A 155 1.94 -21.74 11.80
CA GLY A 155 0.63 -22.39 11.60
C GLY A 155 -0.16 -21.91 10.37
N GLN A 156 0.21 -20.80 9.74
CA GLN A 156 -0.48 -20.29 8.53
C GLN A 156 0.29 -20.49 7.21
N SER A 157 1.42 -21.21 7.22
CA SER A 157 2.00 -21.73 5.98
C SER A 157 1.12 -22.87 5.47
N GLY A 158 0.37 -22.61 4.40
CA GLY A 158 -0.44 -23.61 3.72
C GLY A 158 0.34 -24.90 3.54
N ARG A 159 -0.17 -25.98 4.14
CA ARG A 159 0.31 -27.34 3.86
C ARG A 159 -0.06 -27.64 2.40
N GLU A 160 0.89 -27.50 1.49
CA GLU A 160 0.89 -28.28 0.27
C GLU A 160 0.99 -29.75 0.70
N THR A 161 -0.16 -30.38 0.84
CA THR A 161 -0.26 -31.84 0.94
C THR A 161 -0.15 -32.35 -0.48
N ILE A 162 1.07 -32.67 -0.91
CA ILE A 162 1.28 -33.45 -2.12
C ILE A 162 0.94 -34.90 -1.72
N SER A 163 -0.17 -35.39 -2.28
CA SER A 163 -0.50 -36.81 -2.35
C SER A 163 0.24 -37.48 -3.50
#